data_AF-A0A820EBG2-F1
#
_entry.id   AF-A0A820EBG2-F1
#
_cell.length_a   1.000
_cell.length_b   1.000
_cell.length_c   1.000
_cell.angle_alpha   90.00
_cell.angle_beta   90.00
_cell.angle_gamma   90.00
#
_symmetry.space_group_name_H-M   'P 1'
#
loop_
_entity.id
_entity.type
_entity.pdbx_description
1 polymer ?
#
loop_
_entity_poly.entity_id
_entity_poly.type
_entity_poly.pdbx_seq_one_letter_code
_entity_poly.pdbx_strand_id
1 'polypeptide(L)'
;MAKPVDPTKENRRERPNRLLVDDSTNDDNSVVTLSQQKMDELQLFRGGTVLLKGRKRRETVCIVLADETCPNDRIRMNRVVRNNLRVRTSDVVSIHGDVDVKVGKRIHVLPIDDTVEGITGNLFEVYLKPYFLEAYRPVKKGDIFIVRAAMRAVEFKVIETDPSPYCIVTPDTVIHCEGDPIKREEEEASLNEVGYDDIGGVRKQLALIKEMVELPLRHPQLFKTIGVKPPRGILLFGPPGTGKTLIARAVANETGAFFFLINGPEIMSKLAGESESNLRKAFEEAEKVNK
;
A
#
# COMPACT_ATOMS: atom_id res chain seq x y z
N MET A 1 -2.21 -22.20 44.80
CA MET A 1 -3.25 -21.59 43.92
C MET A 1 -2.56 -20.73 42.88
N ALA A 2 -2.44 -21.24 41.65
CA ALA A 2 -1.94 -20.45 40.52
C ALA A 2 -3.06 -19.53 40.03
N LYS A 3 -2.76 -18.24 39.83
CA LYS A 3 -3.72 -17.29 39.24
C LYS A 3 -4.03 -17.72 37.81
N PRO A 4 -5.30 -17.70 37.36
CA PRO A 4 -5.64 -17.98 35.97
C PRO A 4 -5.04 -16.91 35.06
N VAL A 5 -4.28 -17.36 34.06
CA VAL A 5 -3.79 -16.52 32.97
C VAL A 5 -4.96 -16.26 32.05
N ASP A 6 -5.33 -14.98 31.90
CA ASP A 6 -6.38 -14.51 31.01
C ASP A 6 -6.02 -14.82 29.53
N PRO A 7 -6.77 -15.69 28.82
CA PRO A 7 -6.44 -16.13 27.46
C PRO A 7 -6.62 -15.03 26.39
N THR A 8 -7.04 -13.83 26.77
CA THR A 8 -7.29 -12.71 25.84
C THR A 8 -6.09 -11.78 25.62
N LYS A 9 -4.99 -11.93 26.38
CA LYS A 9 -3.74 -11.22 26.12
C LYS A 9 -2.86 -12.03 25.18
N GLU A 10 -3.23 -12.05 23.89
CA GLU A 10 -2.29 -12.36 22.82
C GLU A 10 -1.09 -11.43 22.97
N ASN A 11 0.05 -12.01 23.33
CA ASN A 11 1.33 -11.33 23.44
C ASN A 11 1.78 -10.95 22.01
N ARG A 12 1.17 -9.91 21.43
CA ARG A 12 1.66 -9.25 20.22
C ARG A 12 3.08 -8.84 20.55
N ARG A 13 4.09 -9.60 20.10
CA ARG A 13 5.50 -9.21 20.22
C ARG A 13 5.59 -7.77 19.72
N GLU A 14 5.80 -6.83 20.63
CA GLU A 14 5.97 -5.42 20.30
C GLU A 14 7.22 -5.34 19.44
N ARG A 15 7.01 -5.18 18.13
CA ARG A 15 8.11 -4.97 17.20
C ARG A 15 8.45 -3.50 17.31
N PRO A 16 9.71 -3.13 17.60
CA PRO A 16 10.10 -1.76 17.87
C PRO A 16 9.82 -0.82 16.69
N ASN A 17 9.73 -1.38 15.49
CA ASN A 17 9.47 -0.68 14.23
C ASN A 17 7.99 -0.62 13.82
N ARG A 18 7.06 -1.00 14.70
CA ARG A 18 5.61 -0.85 14.48
C ARG A 18 5.09 0.30 15.32
N LEU A 19 4.57 1.33 14.66
CA LEU A 19 4.22 2.61 15.29
C LEU A 19 2.78 2.99 14.97
N LEU A 20 2.13 3.65 15.92
CA LEU A 20 0.79 4.21 15.73
C LEU A 20 0.88 5.51 14.91
N VAL A 21 0.05 5.61 13.88
CA VAL A 21 -0.04 6.79 13.02
C VAL A 21 -0.66 7.94 13.79
N ASP A 22 -0.01 9.09 13.74
CA ASP A 22 -0.48 10.33 14.33
C ASP A 22 -0.44 11.48 13.31
N ASP A 23 -1.16 12.55 13.61
CA ASP A 23 -1.23 13.72 12.75
C ASP A 23 0.04 14.57 12.82
N SER A 24 0.57 14.93 11.65
CA SER A 24 1.70 15.86 11.53
C SER A 24 1.22 17.31 11.59
N THR A 25 2.02 18.17 12.23
CA THR A 25 1.88 19.63 12.16
C THR A 25 2.54 20.22 10.90
N ASN A 26 3.45 19.47 10.26
CA ASN A 26 4.06 19.80 8.97
C ASN A 26 3.24 19.18 7.82
N ASP A 27 3.01 19.95 6.75
CA ASP A 27 2.25 19.52 5.56
C ASP A 27 3.14 19.02 4.40
N ASP A 28 4.46 18.85 4.61
CA ASP A 28 5.35 18.29 3.60
C ASP A 28 5.03 16.80 3.30
N ASN A 29 4.79 16.50 2.03
CA ASN A 29 4.38 15.16 1.54
C ASN A 29 5.49 14.10 1.59
N SER A 30 6.74 14.49 1.82
CA SER A 30 7.90 13.60 1.81
C SER A 30 8.47 13.34 3.20
N VAL A 31 7.87 13.90 4.27
CA VAL A 31 8.42 13.86 5.62
C VAL A 31 7.53 13.07 6.57
N VAL A 32 8.16 12.26 7.41
CA VAL A 32 7.57 11.69 8.62
C VAL A 32 8.43 12.03 9.84
N THR A 33 7.79 12.19 11.00
CA THR A 33 8.53 12.50 12.23
C THR A 33 8.35 11.44 13.31
N LEU A 34 9.41 11.25 14.09
CA LEU A 34 9.53 10.32 15.20
C LEU A 34 10.14 11.03 16.41
N SER A 35 9.97 10.48 17.60
CA SER A 35 10.79 10.88 18.75
C SER A 35 12.28 10.58 18.47
N GLN A 36 13.18 11.37 19.06
CA GLN A 36 14.63 11.10 18.98
C GLN A 36 14.97 9.70 19.53
N GLN A 37 14.36 9.34 20.66
CA GLN A 37 14.56 8.03 21.28
C GLN A 37 14.17 6.87 20.36
N LYS A 38 13.08 6.99 19.59
CA LYS A 38 12.64 5.95 18.65
C LYS A 38 13.58 5.87 17.44
N MET A 39 14.08 7.01 16.97
CA MET A 39 15.10 7.02 15.90
C MET A 39 16.36 6.30 16.35
N ASP A 40 16.86 6.57 17.55
CA ASP A 40 18.05 5.92 18.10
C ASP A 40 17.84 4.40 18.28
N GLU A 41 16.68 3.99 18.80
CA GLU A 41 16.29 2.58 18.96
C GLU A 41 16.28 1.82 17.63
N LEU A 42 15.84 2.49 16.55
CA LEU A 42 15.75 1.93 15.21
C LEU A 42 17.00 2.19 14.34
N GLN A 43 18.02 2.83 14.90
CA GLN A 43 19.26 3.22 14.19
C GLN A 43 18.98 4.09 12.94
N LEU A 44 17.98 4.97 13.03
CA LEU A 44 17.59 5.89 11.96
C LEU A 44 18.32 7.22 12.13
N PHE A 45 18.88 7.73 11.04
CA PHE A 45 19.53 9.03 11.03
C PHE A 45 18.57 10.13 10.56
N ARG A 46 18.70 11.32 11.13
CA ARG A 46 17.94 12.50 10.71
C ARG A 46 18.20 12.79 9.23
N GLY A 47 17.13 12.95 8.45
CA GLY A 47 17.21 13.15 7.01
C GLY A 47 17.39 11.86 6.21
N GLY A 48 17.51 10.71 6.88
CA GLY A 48 17.56 9.40 6.23
C GLY A 48 16.27 9.06 5.51
N THR A 49 16.37 8.27 4.45
CA THR A 49 15.17 7.75 3.76
C THR A 49 14.69 6.47 4.44
N VAL A 50 13.38 6.35 4.62
CA VAL A 50 12.72 5.21 5.26
C VAL A 50 11.62 4.65 4.37
N LEU A 51 11.42 3.34 4.43
CA LEU A 51 10.32 2.64 3.76
C LEU A 51 9.21 2.42 4.79
N LEU A 52 8.04 2.98 4.49
CA LEU A 52 6.84 2.80 5.28
C LEU A 52 5.96 1.75 4.63
N LYS A 53 5.41 0.84 5.43
CA LYS A 53 4.43 -0.15 5.00
C LYS A 53 3.13 0.03 5.77
N GLY A 54 2.05 0.20 5.02
CA GLY A 54 0.69 0.40 5.51
C GLY A 54 -0.17 -0.83 5.27
N ARG A 55 -1.42 -0.61 4.84
CA ARG A 55 -2.43 -1.64 4.58
C ARG A 55 -2.53 -1.95 3.08
N LYS A 56 -3.21 -3.05 2.71
CA LYS A 56 -3.46 -3.40 1.29
C LYS A 56 -2.15 -3.42 0.47
N ARG A 57 -1.06 -3.89 1.10
CA ARG A 57 0.33 -3.89 0.60
C ARG A 57 0.85 -2.54 0.08
N ARG A 58 0.32 -1.44 0.59
CA ARG A 58 0.78 -0.11 0.21
C ARG A 58 2.04 0.24 0.98
N GLU A 59 3.00 0.73 0.21
CA GLU A 59 4.29 1.17 0.70
C GLU A 59 4.60 2.52 0.06
N THR A 60 5.33 3.37 0.78
CA THR A 60 5.88 4.65 0.29
C THR A 60 7.24 4.88 0.94
N VAL A 61 8.02 5.79 0.36
CA VAL A 61 9.33 6.20 0.87
C VAL A 61 9.22 7.64 1.37
N CYS A 62 9.79 7.90 2.55
CA CYS A 62 9.77 9.23 3.16
C CYS A 62 11.14 9.54 3.77
N ILE A 63 11.36 10.81 4.07
CA ILE A 63 12.48 11.31 4.88
C ILE A 63 12.02 11.31 6.34
N VAL A 64 12.85 10.76 7.23
CA VAL A 64 12.58 10.77 8.66
C VAL A 64 13.27 11.94 9.36
N LEU A 65 12.52 12.68 10.17
CA LEU A 65 13.04 13.75 11.02
C LEU A 65 12.68 13.51 12.49
N ALA A 66 13.50 14.06 13.39
CA ALA A 66 13.21 14.05 14.82
C ALA A 66 12.19 15.14 15.20
N ASP A 67 11.27 14.80 16.09
CA ASP A 67 10.28 15.69 16.69
C ASP A 67 10.17 15.37 18.18
N GLU A 68 10.60 16.31 19.02
CA GLU A 68 10.64 16.17 20.48
C GLU A 68 9.24 16.04 21.10
N THR A 69 8.21 16.49 20.41
CA THR A 69 6.82 16.43 20.88
C THR A 69 6.11 15.14 20.42
N CYS A 70 6.75 14.34 19.58
CA CYS A 70 6.20 13.07 19.11
C CYS A 70 6.39 11.97 20.19
N PRO A 71 5.31 11.28 20.61
CA PRO A 71 5.45 10.14 21.53
C PRO A 71 6.26 8.99 20.94
N ASN A 72 6.95 8.22 21.79
CA ASN A 72 7.89 7.18 21.36
C ASN A 72 7.24 6.01 20.62
N ASP A 73 5.95 5.75 20.82
CA ASP A 73 5.17 4.69 20.16
C ASP A 73 4.47 5.17 18.88
N ARG A 74 4.73 6.40 18.44
CA ARG A 74 4.02 7.06 17.34
C ARG A 74 4.93 7.47 16.18
N ILE A 75 4.29 7.66 15.03
CA ILE A 75 4.86 8.25 13.83
C ILE A 75 3.89 9.28 13.27
N ARG A 76 4.37 10.51 13.09
CA ARG A 76 3.55 11.59 12.53
C ARG A 76 3.77 11.69 11.03
N MET A 77 2.67 11.86 10.30
CA MET A 77 2.67 11.99 8.85
C MET A 77 1.45 12.78 8.39
N ASN A 78 1.55 13.48 7.26
CA ASN A 78 0.44 14.27 6.73
C ASN A 78 -0.63 13.39 6.06
N ARG A 79 -1.73 14.01 5.61
CA ARG A 79 -2.84 13.30 4.95
C ARG A 79 -2.41 12.58 3.67
N VAL A 80 -1.48 13.14 2.90
CA VAL A 80 -0.99 12.56 1.65
C VAL A 80 -0.29 11.23 1.89
N VAL A 81 0.66 11.19 2.83
CA VAL A 81 1.38 9.95 3.20
C VAL A 81 0.41 8.89 3.73
N ARG A 82 -0.56 9.28 4.57
CA ARG A 82 -1.59 8.35 5.07
C ARG A 82 -2.45 7.76 3.96
N ASN A 83 -2.88 8.58 3.01
CA ASN A 83 -3.64 8.13 1.85
C ASN A 83 -2.82 7.14 1.02
N ASN A 84 -1.55 7.44 0.73
CA ASN A 84 -0.67 6.55 -0.01
C ASN A 84 -0.50 5.18 0.67
N LEU A 85 -0.44 5.16 2.00
CA LEU A 85 -0.35 3.97 2.85
C LEU A 85 -1.70 3.29 3.15
N ARG A 86 -2.83 3.91 2.78
CA ARG A 86 -4.21 3.47 3.06
C ARG A 86 -4.45 3.26 4.57
N VAL A 87 -4.00 4.21 5.38
CA VAL A 87 -4.15 4.21 6.84
C VAL A 87 -4.84 5.47 7.33
N ARG A 88 -5.38 5.42 8.54
CA ARG A 88 -5.98 6.53 9.30
C ARG A 88 -5.17 6.78 10.58
N THR A 89 -5.49 7.85 11.31
CA THR A 89 -4.93 8.09 12.64
C THR A 89 -5.19 6.88 13.55
N SER A 90 -4.23 6.54 14.40
CA SER A 90 -4.21 5.37 15.29
C SER A 90 -4.10 4.00 14.61
N ASP A 91 -4.05 3.92 13.28
CA ASP A 91 -3.64 2.69 12.61
C ASP A 91 -2.15 2.42 12.84
N VAL A 92 -1.71 1.18 12.63
CA VAL A 92 -0.30 0.80 12.82
C VAL A 92 0.39 0.65 11.47
N VAL A 93 1.51 1.34 11.30
CA VAL A 93 2.43 1.16 10.16
C VAL A 93 3.73 0.51 10.63
N SER A 94 4.51 -0.03 9.69
CA SER A 94 5.90 -0.43 9.97
C SER A 94 6.90 0.45 9.22
N ILE A 95 7.98 0.82 9.89
CA ILE A 95 9.08 1.62 9.34
C ILE A 95 10.36 0.79 9.20
N HIS A 96 11.15 1.05 8.15
CA HIS A 96 12.42 0.38 7.86
C HIS A 96 13.43 1.38 7.32
N GLY A 97 14.66 1.41 7.87
CA GLY A 97 15.71 2.37 7.51
C GLY A 97 16.72 1.89 6.46
N ASP A 98 16.94 0.58 6.35
CA ASP A 98 17.84 -0.02 5.35
C ASP A 98 17.16 -0.07 3.98
N VAL A 99 17.04 1.09 3.34
CA VAL A 99 16.42 1.23 2.02
C VAL A 99 17.43 1.79 1.05
N ASP A 100 17.82 0.98 0.07
CA ASP A 100 18.71 1.41 -1.00
C ASP A 100 17.92 2.21 -2.06
N VAL A 101 17.68 3.49 -1.77
CA VAL A 101 16.99 4.40 -2.71
C VAL A 101 18.01 5.08 -3.60
N LYS A 102 17.98 4.74 -4.90
CA LYS A 102 18.87 5.32 -5.91
C LYS A 102 18.36 6.67 -6.42
N VAL A 103 19.26 7.46 -6.97
CA VAL A 103 18.92 8.66 -7.74
C VAL A 103 18.11 8.29 -8.97
N GLY A 104 17.01 9.02 -9.20
CA GLY A 104 16.15 8.85 -10.37
C GLY A 104 16.81 9.37 -11.63
N LYS A 105 16.81 8.56 -12.69
CA LYS A 105 17.12 9.03 -14.05
C LYS A 105 15.94 9.79 -14.63
N ARG A 106 14.74 9.24 -14.44
CA ARG A 106 13.48 9.86 -14.88
C ARG A 106 12.30 9.40 -14.05
N ILE A 107 11.27 10.24 -13.98
CA ILE A 107 9.95 9.91 -13.45
C ILE A 107 8.87 10.35 -14.44
N HIS A 108 7.73 9.66 -14.43
CA HIS A 108 6.53 10.08 -15.15
C HIS A 108 5.41 10.30 -14.16
N VAL A 109 4.86 11.50 -14.14
CA VAL A 109 3.75 11.89 -13.27
C VAL A 109 2.61 12.42 -14.12
N LEU A 110 1.37 12.09 -13.79
CA LEU A 110 0.20 12.62 -14.49
C LEU A 110 -0.73 13.32 -13.49
N PRO A 111 -1.36 14.44 -13.89
CA PRO A 111 -2.33 15.12 -13.04
C PRO A 111 -3.62 14.31 -12.92
N ILE A 112 -4.39 14.58 -11.86
CA ILE A 112 -5.78 14.13 -11.76
C ILE A 112 -6.68 15.13 -12.49
N ASP A 113 -7.59 14.62 -13.31
CA ASP A 113 -8.45 15.38 -14.23
C ASP A 113 -9.18 16.56 -13.58
N ASP A 114 -9.90 16.32 -12.48
CA ASP A 114 -10.67 17.34 -11.76
C ASP A 114 -9.82 18.45 -11.14
N THR A 115 -8.52 18.20 -10.92
CA THR A 115 -7.59 19.19 -10.34
C THR A 115 -6.94 20.09 -11.38
N VAL A 116 -7.07 19.79 -12.67
CA VAL A 116 -6.48 20.57 -13.77
C VAL A 116 -7.50 21.26 -14.67
N GLU A 117 -8.79 21.12 -14.38
CA GLU A 117 -9.85 21.81 -15.11
C GLU A 117 -9.65 23.34 -15.10
N GLY A 118 -9.62 23.93 -16.31
CA GLY A 118 -9.41 25.36 -16.49
C GLY A 118 -8.03 25.87 -16.06
N ILE A 119 -7.04 24.99 -15.81
CA ILE A 119 -5.64 25.40 -15.71
C ILE A 119 -5.10 25.59 -17.13
N THR A 120 -4.44 26.73 -17.34
CA THR A 120 -3.70 27.03 -18.56
C THR A 120 -2.22 27.20 -18.20
N GLY A 121 -1.33 26.80 -19.10
CA GLY A 121 0.11 26.88 -18.89
C GLY A 121 0.79 25.53 -18.65
N ASN A 122 2.09 25.59 -18.40
CA ASN A 122 2.94 24.41 -18.30
C ASN A 122 2.95 23.89 -16.84
N LEU A 123 2.40 22.68 -16.62
CA LEU A 123 2.33 22.06 -15.29
C LEU A 123 3.71 21.82 -14.68
N PHE A 124 4.72 21.53 -15.51
CA PHE A 124 6.08 21.32 -15.03
C PHE A 124 6.67 22.61 -14.45
N GLU A 125 6.66 23.72 -15.19
CA GLU A 125 7.25 24.98 -14.73
C GLU A 125 6.51 25.58 -13.53
N VAL A 126 5.18 25.47 -13.50
CA VAL A 126 4.36 26.11 -12.45
C VAL A 126 4.27 25.28 -11.16
N TYR A 127 4.20 23.95 -11.28
CA TYR A 127 3.96 23.06 -10.13
C TYR A 127 5.17 22.16 -9.84
N LEU A 128 5.55 21.30 -10.78
CA LEU A 128 6.49 20.21 -10.50
C LEU A 128 7.91 20.71 -10.23
N LYS A 129 8.41 21.66 -11.03
CA LYS A 129 9.75 22.20 -10.89
C LYS A 129 9.94 22.88 -9.53
N PRO A 130 9.11 23.83 -9.07
CA PRO A 130 9.21 24.38 -7.72
C PRO A 130 9.07 23.33 -6.62
N TYR A 131 8.24 22.31 -6.81
CA TYR A 131 8.02 21.26 -5.82
C TYR A 131 9.25 20.35 -5.61
N PHE A 132 9.99 20.04 -6.69
CA PHE A 132 11.16 19.18 -6.67
C PHE A 132 12.50 19.93 -6.59
N LEU A 133 12.53 21.24 -6.85
CA LEU A 133 13.75 22.05 -6.89
C LEU A 133 14.54 21.93 -5.58
N GLU A 134 15.75 21.35 -5.67
CA GLU A 134 16.70 21.15 -4.57
C GLU A 134 16.13 20.45 -3.32
N ALA A 135 15.00 19.77 -3.46
CA ALA A 135 14.29 19.15 -2.35
C ALA A 135 14.68 17.68 -2.12
N TYR A 136 15.33 17.04 -3.10
CA TYR A 136 15.78 15.63 -3.03
C TYR A 136 14.69 14.68 -2.54
N ARG A 137 13.45 14.87 -3.03
CA ARG A 137 12.27 14.15 -2.55
C ARG A 137 12.32 12.69 -3.00
N PRO A 138 12.16 11.71 -2.08
CA PRO A 138 11.92 10.34 -2.46
C PRO A 138 10.49 10.20 -3.00
N VAL A 139 10.33 9.48 -4.10
CA VAL A 139 9.03 9.18 -4.72
C VAL A 139 8.92 7.70 -5.02
N LYS A 140 7.70 7.16 -4.96
CA LYS A 140 7.40 5.78 -5.34
C LYS A 140 6.30 5.71 -6.38
N LYS A 141 6.43 4.79 -7.32
CA LYS A 141 5.38 4.44 -8.28
C LYS A 141 4.07 4.14 -7.56
N GLY A 142 3.01 4.79 -8.04
CA GLY A 142 1.64 4.70 -7.53
C GLY A 142 1.33 5.65 -6.38
N ASP A 143 2.28 6.47 -5.91
CA ASP A 143 2.01 7.52 -4.93
C ASP A 143 1.27 8.70 -5.58
N ILE A 144 0.40 9.32 -4.80
CA ILE A 144 -0.23 10.59 -5.11
C ILE A 144 0.35 11.67 -4.21
N PHE A 145 0.57 12.84 -4.77
CA PHE A 145 1.00 14.01 -4.02
C PHE A 145 0.28 15.26 -4.52
N ILE A 146 0.12 16.22 -3.61
CA ILE A 146 -0.51 17.51 -3.91
C ILE A 146 0.55 18.59 -3.99
N VAL A 147 0.49 19.40 -5.05
CA VAL A 147 1.36 20.56 -5.23
C VAL A 147 0.51 21.81 -5.24
N ARG A 148 0.89 22.80 -4.42
CA ARG A 148 0.20 24.09 -4.35
C ARG A 148 1.06 25.15 -5.03
N ALA A 149 0.47 25.86 -5.99
CA ALA A 149 1.08 27.00 -6.64
C ALA A 149 0.04 28.12 -6.78
N ALA A 150 0.43 29.34 -6.39
CA ALA A 150 -0.47 30.49 -6.28
C ALA A 150 -1.74 30.15 -5.45
N MET A 151 -2.92 30.21 -6.06
CA MET A 151 -4.21 29.93 -5.40
C MET A 151 -4.82 28.56 -5.78
N ARG A 152 -4.06 27.70 -6.47
CA ARG A 152 -4.56 26.39 -6.92
C ARG A 152 -3.69 25.25 -6.39
N ALA A 153 -4.33 24.11 -6.17
CA ALA A 153 -3.67 22.86 -5.83
C ALA A 153 -3.93 21.85 -6.94
N VAL A 154 -2.88 21.16 -7.38
CA VAL A 154 -2.97 20.10 -8.38
C VAL A 154 -2.49 18.82 -7.74
N GLU A 155 -3.26 17.75 -7.93
CA GLU A 155 -2.85 16.41 -7.53
C GLU A 155 -2.16 15.71 -8.68
N PHE A 156 -1.05 15.04 -8.38
CA PHE A 156 -0.29 14.25 -9.34
C PHE A 156 -0.13 12.83 -8.83
N LYS A 157 -0.18 11.86 -9.74
CA LYS A 157 0.16 10.46 -9.46
C LYS A 157 1.46 10.10 -10.15
N VAL A 158 2.34 9.40 -9.44
CA VAL A 158 3.56 8.82 -10.00
C VAL A 158 3.21 7.57 -10.80
N ILE A 159 3.26 7.66 -12.12
CA ILE A 159 2.97 6.55 -13.03
C ILE A 159 4.15 5.59 -13.12
N GLU A 160 5.36 6.14 -13.23
CA GLU A 160 6.58 5.36 -13.42
C GLU A 160 7.78 6.08 -12.81
N THR A 161 8.76 5.28 -12.37
CA THR A 161 10.07 5.74 -11.90
C THR A 161 11.15 4.87 -12.53
N ASP A 162 12.27 5.48 -12.91
CA ASP A 162 13.49 4.78 -13.30
C ASP A 162 14.64 5.27 -12.40
N PRO A 163 15.15 4.46 -11.47
CA PRO A 163 14.77 3.05 -11.25
C PRO A 163 13.39 2.86 -10.60
N SER A 164 12.83 1.66 -10.78
CA SER A 164 11.55 1.22 -10.23
C SER A 164 11.76 0.35 -8.97
N PRO A 165 10.88 0.39 -7.96
CA PRO A 165 9.63 1.15 -7.92
C PRO A 165 9.72 2.53 -7.23
N TYR A 166 10.89 2.93 -6.74
CA TYR A 166 11.10 4.22 -6.08
C TYR A 166 12.49 4.79 -6.38
N CYS A 167 12.62 6.11 -6.32
CA CYS A 167 13.88 6.81 -6.51
C CYS A 167 13.87 8.18 -5.81
N ILE A 168 15.04 8.81 -5.66
CA ILE A 168 15.17 10.21 -5.24
C ILE A 168 15.14 11.10 -6.47
N VAL A 169 14.27 12.11 -6.47
CA VAL A 169 14.21 13.14 -7.52
C VAL A 169 15.27 14.21 -7.24
N THR A 170 16.23 14.34 -8.14
CA THR A 170 17.36 15.29 -8.08
C THR A 170 17.26 16.31 -9.21
N PRO A 171 18.07 17.38 -9.22
CA PRO A 171 18.09 18.34 -10.33
C PRO A 171 18.34 17.71 -11.71
N ASP A 172 19.06 16.59 -11.77
CA ASP A 172 19.36 15.87 -13.03
C ASP A 172 18.27 14.86 -13.44
N THR A 173 17.27 14.64 -12.57
CA THR A 173 16.18 13.70 -12.84
C THR A 173 15.21 14.30 -13.85
N VAL A 174 15.00 13.62 -14.99
CA VAL A 174 14.03 14.06 -16.01
C VAL A 174 12.61 13.81 -15.51
N ILE A 175 11.77 14.86 -15.46
CA ILE A 175 10.38 14.75 -15.01
C ILE A 175 9.46 14.87 -16.24
N HIS A 176 8.83 13.77 -16.60
CA HIS A 176 7.80 13.76 -17.63
C HIS A 176 6.42 14.02 -16.99
N CYS A 177 5.64 14.90 -17.62
CA CYS A 177 4.25 15.16 -17.22
C CYS A 177 3.29 15.24 -18.40
N GLU A 178 3.66 14.63 -19.53
CA GLU A 178 2.87 14.57 -20.75
C GLU A 178 1.96 13.33 -20.74
N GLY A 179 0.73 13.48 -21.25
CA GLY A 179 -0.28 12.41 -21.34
C GLY A 179 -1.66 12.89 -20.89
N ASP A 180 -2.65 12.02 -21.06
CA ASP A 180 -4.01 12.31 -20.60
C ASP A 180 -4.09 12.32 -19.07
N PRO A 181 -4.81 13.28 -18.45
CA PRO A 181 -5.04 13.27 -17.02
C PRO A 181 -5.70 11.97 -16.54
N ILE A 182 -5.40 11.59 -15.31
CA ILE A 182 -5.97 10.40 -14.67
C ILE A 182 -7.35 10.76 -14.16
N LYS A 183 -8.33 9.90 -14.45
CA LYS A 183 -9.69 10.11 -13.94
C LYS A 183 -9.74 9.95 -12.43
N ARG A 184 -10.33 10.93 -11.73
CA ARG A 184 -10.58 10.88 -10.29
C ARG A 184 -11.29 9.58 -9.90
N GLU A 185 -12.31 9.18 -10.65
CA GLU A 185 -13.11 7.96 -10.41
C GLU A 185 -12.25 6.68 -10.41
N GLU A 186 -11.27 6.58 -11.31
CA GLU A 186 -10.37 5.42 -11.40
C GLU A 186 -9.46 5.32 -10.17
N GLU A 187 -8.98 6.47 -9.67
CA GLU A 187 -8.18 6.50 -8.45
C GLU A 187 -9.03 6.26 -7.20
N GLU A 188 -10.23 6.84 -7.12
CA GLU A 188 -11.14 6.59 -6.00
C GLU A 188 -11.54 5.11 -5.91
N ALA A 189 -11.74 4.45 -7.05
CA ALA A 189 -11.96 3.02 -7.09
C ALA A 189 -10.77 2.24 -6.50
N SER A 190 -9.54 2.64 -6.79
CA SER A 190 -8.34 2.02 -6.19
C SER A 190 -8.16 2.37 -4.71
N LEU A 191 -8.48 3.60 -4.29
CA LEU A 191 -8.47 4.01 -2.89
C LEU A 191 -9.46 3.19 -2.05
N ASN A 192 -10.63 2.88 -2.63
CA ASN A 192 -11.72 2.14 -2.00
C ASN A 192 -11.69 0.62 -2.23
N GLU A 193 -10.57 0.08 -2.74
CA GLU A 193 -10.37 -1.37 -2.84
C GLU A 193 -10.65 -2.05 -1.50
N VAL A 194 -11.41 -3.15 -1.48
CA VAL A 194 -11.80 -3.83 -0.23
C VAL A 194 -10.58 -4.42 0.49
N GLY A 195 -10.46 -4.22 1.79
CA GLY A 195 -9.45 -4.85 2.66
C GLY A 195 -10.10 -5.52 3.88
N TYR A 196 -9.28 -6.01 4.81
CA TYR A 196 -9.82 -6.76 5.97
C TYR A 196 -10.70 -5.91 6.89
N ASP A 197 -10.40 -4.62 7.01
CA ASP A 197 -11.14 -3.70 7.89
C ASP A 197 -12.52 -3.32 7.32
N ASP A 198 -12.73 -3.57 6.02
CA ASP A 198 -14.00 -3.34 5.35
C ASP A 198 -15.00 -4.50 5.59
N ILE A 199 -14.63 -5.52 6.38
CA ILE A 199 -15.44 -6.73 6.62
C ILE A 199 -15.75 -6.92 8.10
N GLY A 200 -16.99 -6.60 8.47
CA GLY A 200 -17.51 -6.75 9.84
C GLY A 200 -17.94 -8.18 10.18
N GLY A 201 -17.90 -8.53 11.47
CA GLY A 201 -18.56 -9.74 12.02
C GLY A 201 -17.89 -11.08 11.74
N VAL A 202 -16.76 -11.12 11.02
CA VAL A 202 -16.11 -12.36 10.55
C VAL A 202 -14.67 -12.55 11.05
N ARG A 203 -14.34 -11.99 12.22
CA ARG A 203 -12.96 -11.99 12.77
C ARG A 203 -12.37 -13.41 12.88
N LYS A 204 -13.17 -14.40 13.30
CA LYS A 204 -12.73 -15.80 13.42
C LYS A 204 -12.42 -16.42 12.06
N GLN A 205 -13.28 -16.18 11.07
CA GLN A 205 -13.15 -16.69 9.72
C GLN A 205 -11.96 -16.05 9.01
N LEU A 206 -11.74 -14.74 9.17
CA LEU A 206 -10.57 -14.05 8.63
C LEU A 206 -9.27 -14.60 9.23
N ALA A 207 -9.22 -14.91 10.54
CA ALA A 207 -8.05 -15.52 11.14
C ALA A 207 -7.70 -16.88 10.49
N LEU A 208 -8.70 -17.75 10.30
CA LEU A 208 -8.52 -19.03 9.63
C LEU A 208 -8.05 -18.86 8.18
N ILE A 209 -8.61 -17.90 7.44
CA ILE A 209 -8.21 -17.64 6.05
C ILE A 209 -6.77 -17.11 5.99
N LYS A 210 -6.37 -16.25 6.92
CA LYS A 210 -4.97 -15.78 7.02
C LYS A 210 -4.02 -16.95 7.26
N GLU A 211 -4.39 -17.88 8.14
CA GLU A 211 -3.58 -19.06 8.43
C GLU A 211 -3.51 -20.05 7.25
N MET A 212 -4.63 -20.25 6.54
CA MET A 212 -4.70 -21.23 5.46
C MET A 212 -4.25 -20.70 4.10
N VAL A 213 -4.32 -19.38 3.85
CA VAL A 213 -3.97 -18.74 2.56
C VAL A 213 -2.74 -17.87 2.69
N GLU A 214 -2.80 -16.85 3.55
CA GLU A 214 -1.77 -15.82 3.61
C GLU A 214 -0.44 -16.37 4.15
N LEU A 215 -0.47 -17.17 5.22
CA LEU A 215 0.72 -17.71 5.86
C LEU A 215 1.52 -18.65 4.93
N PRO A 216 0.91 -19.61 4.19
CA PRO A 216 1.61 -20.39 3.18
C PRO A 216 2.20 -19.58 2.03
N LEU A 217 1.47 -18.55 1.56
CA LEU A 217 1.92 -17.71 0.46
C LEU A 217 3.09 -16.80 0.87
N ARG A 218 3.05 -16.24 2.10
CA ARG A 218 4.12 -15.36 2.61
C ARG A 218 5.33 -16.12 3.13
N HIS A 219 5.14 -17.29 3.73
CA HIS A 219 6.19 -18.04 4.40
C HIS A 219 6.23 -19.53 3.98
N PRO A 220 6.42 -19.82 2.68
CA PRO A 220 6.42 -21.21 2.18
C PRO A 220 7.51 -22.07 2.82
N GLN A 221 8.60 -21.45 3.31
CA GLN A 221 9.70 -22.15 3.98
C GLN A 221 9.28 -22.78 5.32
N LEU A 222 8.33 -22.18 6.05
CA LEU A 222 7.82 -22.77 7.30
C LEU A 222 7.16 -24.13 7.04
N PHE A 223 6.33 -24.20 5.99
CA PHE A 223 5.65 -25.43 5.58
C PHE A 223 6.62 -26.48 5.04
N LYS A 224 7.63 -26.06 4.27
CA LYS A 224 8.71 -26.95 3.81
C LYS A 224 9.52 -27.55 4.97
N THR A 225 9.85 -26.74 5.97
CA THR A 225 10.65 -27.19 7.13
C THR A 225 9.89 -28.19 7.99
N ILE A 226 8.59 -27.97 8.18
CA ILE A 226 7.72 -28.87 8.98
C ILE A 226 7.31 -30.10 8.15
N GLY A 227 7.49 -30.08 6.82
CA GLY A 227 7.14 -31.19 5.93
C GLY A 227 5.65 -31.34 5.68
N VAL A 228 4.85 -30.29 5.93
CA VAL A 228 3.39 -30.30 5.76
C VAL A 228 3.01 -29.53 4.51
N LYS A 229 2.16 -30.12 3.67
CA LYS A 229 1.61 -29.44 2.49
C LYS A 229 0.45 -28.53 2.91
N PRO A 230 0.46 -27.24 2.56
CA PRO A 230 -0.65 -26.35 2.88
C PRO A 230 -1.92 -26.75 2.10
N PRO A 231 -3.12 -26.45 2.63
CA PRO A 231 -4.36 -26.68 1.92
C PRO A 231 -4.41 -25.83 0.63
N ARG A 232 -4.88 -26.42 -0.47
CA ARG A 232 -4.95 -25.76 -1.79
C ARG A 232 -6.35 -25.28 -2.19
N GLY A 233 -7.37 -25.67 -1.44
CA GLY A 233 -8.76 -25.31 -1.72
C GLY A 233 -9.46 -24.95 -0.42
N ILE A 234 -10.19 -23.84 -0.44
CA ILE A 234 -10.97 -23.36 0.69
C ILE A 234 -12.39 -23.11 0.18
N LEU A 235 -13.37 -23.67 0.88
CA LEU A 235 -14.78 -23.47 0.59
C LEU A 235 -15.38 -22.50 1.61
N LEU A 236 -15.79 -21.32 1.13
CA LEU A 236 -16.59 -20.39 1.93
C LEU A 236 -18.07 -20.67 1.67
N PHE A 237 -18.80 -21.07 2.71
CA PHE A 237 -20.24 -21.36 2.62
C PHE A 237 -21.05 -20.51 3.61
N GLY A 238 -22.34 -20.33 3.32
CA GLY A 238 -23.28 -19.60 4.15
C GLY A 238 -24.35 -18.88 3.33
N PRO A 239 -25.36 -18.29 3.97
CA PRO A 239 -26.45 -17.57 3.30
C PRO A 239 -25.98 -16.50 2.30
N PRO A 240 -26.78 -16.13 1.29
CA PRO A 240 -26.46 -14.99 0.42
C PRO A 240 -26.29 -13.71 1.26
N GLY A 241 -25.41 -12.81 0.82
CA GLY A 241 -25.16 -11.53 1.50
C GLY A 241 -24.18 -11.57 2.69
N THR A 242 -23.64 -12.74 3.08
CA THR A 242 -22.69 -12.85 4.21
C THR A 242 -21.24 -12.43 3.90
N GLY A 243 -21.00 -11.74 2.78
CA GLY A 243 -19.67 -11.18 2.48
C GLY A 243 -18.62 -12.15 1.93
N LYS A 244 -18.98 -13.37 1.48
CA LYS A 244 -18.03 -14.36 0.92
C LYS A 244 -17.14 -13.78 -0.20
N THR A 245 -17.74 -13.08 -1.16
CA THR A 245 -17.00 -12.45 -2.26
C THR A 245 -16.14 -11.26 -1.78
N LEU A 246 -16.61 -10.51 -0.78
CA LEU A 246 -15.84 -9.42 -0.17
C LEU A 246 -14.59 -9.95 0.53
N ILE A 247 -14.71 -11.07 1.27
CA ILE A 247 -13.58 -11.75 1.90
C ILE A 247 -12.54 -12.16 0.86
N ALA A 248 -12.95 -12.75 -0.26
CA ALA A 248 -12.04 -13.15 -1.32
C ALA A 248 -11.26 -11.96 -1.91
N ARG A 249 -11.95 -10.83 -2.18
CA ARG A 249 -11.33 -9.59 -2.67
C ARG A 249 -10.37 -8.97 -1.65
N ALA A 250 -10.76 -8.92 -0.37
CA ALA A 250 -9.88 -8.42 0.70
C ALA A 250 -8.61 -9.25 0.83
N VAL A 251 -8.71 -10.58 0.77
CA VAL A 251 -7.54 -11.47 0.83
C VAL A 251 -6.61 -11.22 -0.35
N ALA A 252 -7.15 -11.06 -1.56
CA ALA A 252 -6.36 -10.72 -2.75
C ALA A 252 -5.57 -9.43 -2.56
N ASN A 253 -6.25 -8.36 -2.16
CA ASN A 253 -5.63 -7.03 -2.00
C ASN A 253 -4.57 -7.00 -0.87
N GLU A 254 -4.77 -7.78 0.19
CA GLU A 254 -3.86 -7.82 1.35
C GLU A 254 -2.68 -8.78 1.17
N THR A 255 -2.89 -9.90 0.46
CA THR A 255 -1.82 -10.85 0.12
C THR A 255 -1.03 -10.39 -1.10
N GLY A 256 -1.63 -9.60 -1.99
CA GLY A 256 -1.15 -9.28 -3.33
C GLY A 256 -0.85 -10.53 -4.15
N ALA A 257 -1.56 -11.61 -3.85
CA ALA A 257 -1.65 -12.76 -4.74
C ALA A 257 -2.47 -12.36 -5.95
N PHE A 258 -2.16 -12.96 -7.10
CA PHE A 258 -2.99 -12.79 -8.27
C PHE A 258 -4.38 -13.37 -7.99
N PHE A 259 -5.42 -12.57 -8.24
CA PHE A 259 -6.79 -12.93 -7.95
C PHE A 259 -7.59 -13.04 -9.23
N PHE A 260 -7.97 -14.27 -9.56
CA PHE A 260 -8.82 -14.55 -10.69
C PHE A 260 -10.23 -14.86 -10.18
N LEU A 261 -11.16 -13.93 -10.40
CA LEU A 261 -12.56 -14.12 -10.04
C LEU A 261 -13.24 -14.92 -11.14
N ILE A 262 -13.80 -16.07 -10.76
CA ILE A 262 -14.62 -16.89 -11.64
C ILE A 262 -16.06 -16.83 -11.13
N ASN A 263 -16.95 -16.19 -11.89
CA ASN A 263 -18.36 -16.18 -11.57
C ASN A 263 -19.06 -17.38 -12.23
N GLY A 264 -19.77 -18.19 -11.44
CA GLY A 264 -20.51 -19.35 -11.94
C GLY A 264 -21.42 -19.04 -13.14
N PRO A 265 -22.25 -17.98 -13.09
CA PRO A 265 -23.07 -17.58 -14.24
C PRO A 265 -22.29 -17.19 -15.49
N GLU A 266 -21.09 -16.63 -15.37
CA GLU A 266 -20.24 -16.23 -16.51
C GLU A 266 -19.63 -17.44 -17.21
N ILE A 267 -19.46 -18.56 -16.50
CA ILE A 267 -18.95 -19.80 -17.08
C ILE A 267 -20.05 -20.61 -17.77
N MET A 268 -21.29 -20.49 -17.31
CA MET A 268 -22.41 -21.26 -17.84
C MET A 268 -22.82 -20.72 -19.22
N SER A 269 -22.13 -21.17 -20.27
CA SER A 269 -22.49 -20.88 -21.66
C SER A 269 -23.57 -21.83 -22.19
N LYS A 270 -24.22 -21.46 -23.31
CA LYS A 270 -25.17 -22.35 -24.01
C LYS A 270 -24.47 -23.39 -24.91
N LEU A 271 -23.16 -23.25 -25.15
CA LEU A 271 -22.40 -24.09 -26.08
C LEU A 271 -21.58 -25.13 -25.32
N ALA A 272 -21.76 -26.41 -25.65
CA ALA A 272 -21.02 -27.49 -25.01
C ALA A 272 -19.51 -27.37 -25.27
N GLY A 273 -18.68 -27.50 -24.23
CA GLY A 273 -17.21 -27.44 -24.33
C GLY A 273 -16.59 -26.06 -24.08
N GLU A 274 -17.37 -24.98 -24.21
CA GLU A 274 -16.86 -23.61 -24.01
C GLU A 274 -16.64 -23.30 -22.53
N SER A 275 -17.54 -23.79 -21.66
CA SER A 275 -17.44 -23.65 -20.20
C SER A 275 -16.17 -24.30 -19.65
N GLU A 276 -15.84 -25.52 -20.11
CA GLU A 276 -14.62 -26.25 -19.72
C GLU A 276 -13.34 -25.62 -20.30
N SER A 277 -13.43 -25.03 -21.49
CA SER A 277 -12.33 -24.27 -22.10
C SER A 277 -11.98 -23.03 -21.28
N ASN A 278 -13.00 -22.27 -20.87
CA ASN A 278 -12.82 -21.06 -20.05
C ASN A 278 -12.28 -21.39 -18.66
N LEU A 279 -12.74 -22.48 -18.03
CA LEU A 279 -12.14 -22.98 -16.79
C LEU A 279 -10.66 -23.30 -16.95
N ARG A 280 -10.28 -24.08 -17.99
CA ARG A 280 -8.88 -24.43 -18.21
C ARG A 280 -7.99 -23.20 -18.39
N LYS A 281 -8.41 -22.23 -19.21
CA LYS A 281 -7.67 -20.98 -19.41
C LYS A 281 -7.47 -20.22 -18.10
N ALA A 282 -8.51 -20.11 -17.27
CA ALA A 282 -8.42 -19.44 -15.97
C ALA A 282 -7.38 -20.08 -15.05
N PHE A 283 -7.34 -21.42 -14.99
CA PHE A 283 -6.33 -22.14 -14.19
C PHE A 283 -4.93 -22.03 -14.80
N GLU A 284 -4.78 -22.10 -16.13
CA GLU A 284 -3.50 -21.91 -16.82
C GLU A 284 -2.91 -20.52 -16.59
N GLU A 285 -3.74 -19.47 -16.60
CA GLU A 285 -3.30 -18.11 -16.27
C GLU A 285 -2.83 -18.00 -14.82
N ALA A 286 -3.59 -18.58 -13.87
CA ALA A 286 -3.19 -18.60 -12.46
C ALA A 286 -1.89 -19.38 -12.21
N GLU A 287 -1.59 -20.43 -12.98
CA GLU A 287 -0.31 -21.15 -12.92
C GLU A 287 0.86 -20.34 -13.48
N LYS A 288 0.65 -19.61 -14.58
CA LYS A 288 1.69 -18.77 -15.20
C LYS A 288 2.16 -17.65 -14.27
N VAL A 289 1.24 -17.08 -13.49
CA VAL A 289 1.56 -15.97 -12.56
C VAL A 289 2.26 -16.44 -11.27
N ASN A 290 2.25 -17.75 -10.98
CA ASN A 290 2.89 -18.35 -9.80
C ASN A 290 4.32 -18.89 -10.05
N LYS A 291 4.88 -18.70 -11.25
CA LYS A 291 6.30 -18.96 -11.55
C LYS A 291 7.14 -17.69 -11.39
#